data_AF-A0A158PBH1-F1
#
_entry.id   AF-A0A158PBH1-F1
#
_cell.length_a   1.000
_cell.length_b   1.000
_cell.length_c   1.000
_cell.angle_alpha   90.00
_cell.angle_beta   90.00
_cell.angle_gamma   90.00
#
_symmetry.space_group_name_H-M   'P 1'
#
loop_
_entity.id
_entity.type
_entity.pdbx_description
1 polymer ?
#
loop_
_entity_poly.entity_id
_entity_poly.type
_entity_poly.pdbx_seq_one_letter_code
_entity_poly.pdbx_strand_id
1 'polypeptide(L)'
;LVGSSTDEEAARRDALEKQEREFHEFVRQQIICLIIFISLYLLSYWMISLFKSKSESDSLYAGDEDYFVYRISAWICSASLAISIGSVALLPFSVLSSELLHRYPDNYYLQWMSWSLINSLWNYVFALSNLSLFVLLPFSYFFIESQGFSKNKNGIMHRVYETLAVCALLIVVILCLVDIVLALISSSVSLITITSVNLPLIYSFVSFAGVMLLLLSTPIGFAKIFTLVGEMTMVGVFPAVLFRYQDVYKNGTSLLMVLINTLKLVFGYRSLPVYAQYMEVHTRHSLGLVGVVIESIIIMYVMATSLIGFYSVPFIRTLRPHRARTSLTVIIINCSIVLVLSSALPVLANTIGITSFDLLGAYSSLKWLNNFKLVLMYNMLFAAATTVCVFSQVTIPVRKQVVRR
;
A
#
# COMPACT_ATOMS: atom_id res chain seq x y z
N LEU A 1 -19.17 -0.63 -61.21
CA LEU A 1 -17.80 -0.91 -60.73
C LEU A 1 -17.09 0.30 -60.10
N VAL A 2 -17.69 1.52 -60.09
CA VAL A 2 -17.07 2.71 -59.47
C VAL A 2 -17.37 2.88 -57.97
N GLY A 3 -18.37 2.16 -57.43
CA GLY A 3 -18.76 2.28 -56.02
C GLY A 3 -17.82 1.60 -55.01
N SER A 4 -17.12 0.51 -55.38
CA SER A 4 -16.30 -0.22 -54.38
C SER A 4 -14.99 0.50 -54.04
N SER A 5 -14.43 1.31 -54.95
CA SER A 5 -13.20 2.06 -54.69
C SER A 5 -13.42 3.23 -53.74
N THR A 6 -14.58 3.91 -53.80
CA THR A 6 -14.92 5.02 -52.89
C THR A 6 -15.22 4.53 -51.48
N ASP A 7 -15.87 3.37 -51.34
CA ASP A 7 -16.17 2.77 -50.04
C ASP A 7 -14.89 2.23 -49.37
N GLU A 8 -13.96 1.65 -50.15
CA GLU A 8 -12.63 1.26 -49.66
C GLU A 8 -11.78 2.45 -49.23
N GLU A 9 -11.80 3.56 -49.97
CA GLU A 9 -11.09 4.78 -49.59
C GLU A 9 -11.68 5.44 -48.34
N ALA A 10 -13.00 5.45 -48.19
CA ALA A 10 -13.67 5.94 -46.98
C ALA A 10 -13.34 5.07 -45.77
N ALA A 11 -13.41 3.73 -45.90
CA ALA A 11 -13.01 2.81 -44.84
C ALA A 11 -11.53 2.96 -44.44
N ARG A 12 -10.65 3.25 -45.40
CA ARG A 12 -9.23 3.49 -45.13
C ARG A 12 -8.99 4.81 -44.39
N ARG A 13 -9.76 5.86 -44.71
CA ARG A 13 -9.72 7.14 -43.98
C ARG A 13 -10.25 6.97 -42.55
N ASP A 14 -11.36 6.28 -42.37
CA ASP A 14 -11.92 5.99 -41.04
C ASP A 14 -10.94 5.17 -40.18
N ALA A 15 -10.25 4.21 -40.79
CA ALA A 15 -9.20 3.43 -40.11
C ALA A 15 -8.00 4.30 -39.69
N LEU A 16 -7.57 5.23 -40.56
CA LEU A 16 -6.51 6.19 -40.25
C LEU A 16 -6.93 7.14 -39.12
N GLU A 17 -8.13 7.73 -39.20
CA GLU A 17 -8.66 8.60 -38.15
C GLU A 17 -8.79 7.89 -36.81
N LYS A 18 -9.21 6.62 -36.82
CA LYS A 18 -9.28 5.80 -35.60
C LYS A 18 -7.88 5.57 -35.02
N GLN A 19 -6.90 5.24 -35.85
CA GLN A 19 -5.52 5.05 -35.43
C GLN A 19 -4.91 6.33 -34.85
N GLU A 20 -5.18 7.48 -35.47
CA GLU A 20 -4.74 8.80 -34.97
C GLU A 20 -5.35 9.11 -33.60
N ARG A 21 -6.66 8.85 -33.42
CA ARG A 21 -7.33 9.04 -32.12
C ARG A 21 -6.72 8.14 -31.04
N GLU A 22 -6.54 6.86 -31.33
CA GLU A 22 -5.92 5.91 -30.39
C GLU A 22 -4.49 6.33 -30.00
N PHE A 23 -3.70 6.81 -30.97
CA PHE A 23 -2.36 7.33 -30.70
C PHE A 23 -2.40 8.57 -29.79
N HIS A 24 -3.26 9.55 -30.10
CA HIS A 24 -3.39 10.75 -29.27
C HIS A 24 -3.89 10.44 -27.85
N GLU A 25 -4.84 9.51 -27.71
CA GLU A 25 -5.29 9.05 -26.39
C GLU A 25 -4.18 8.36 -25.60
N PHE A 26 -3.39 7.50 -26.26
CA PHE A 26 -2.24 6.85 -25.65
C PHE A 26 -1.19 7.86 -25.18
N VAL A 27 -0.77 8.78 -26.04
CA VAL A 27 0.21 9.83 -25.69
C VAL A 27 -0.29 10.68 -24.53
N ARG A 28 -1.56 11.10 -24.57
CA ARG A 28 -2.20 11.85 -23.47
C ARG A 28 -2.13 11.08 -22.15
N GLN A 29 -2.48 9.80 -22.15
CA GLN A 29 -2.42 8.95 -20.95
C GLN A 29 -1.01 8.88 -20.38
N GLN A 30 0.01 8.69 -21.22
CA GLN A 30 1.41 8.65 -20.78
C GLN A 30 1.87 9.97 -20.16
N ILE A 31 1.50 11.09 -20.77
CA ILE A 31 1.83 12.42 -20.25
C ILE A 31 1.21 12.62 -18.87
N ILE A 32 -0.07 12.27 -18.69
CA ILE A 32 -0.77 12.40 -17.40
C ILE A 32 -0.09 11.52 -16.34
N CYS A 33 0.17 10.24 -16.64
CA CYS A 33 0.87 9.33 -15.74
C CYS A 33 2.25 9.86 -15.33
N LEU A 34 3.02 10.41 -16.28
CA LEU A 34 4.34 10.98 -16.02
C LEU A 34 4.26 12.20 -15.09
N ILE A 35 3.32 13.12 -15.34
CA ILE A 35 3.13 14.32 -14.51
C ILE A 35 2.74 13.92 -13.08
N ILE A 36 1.80 12.98 -12.93
CA ILE A 36 1.41 12.45 -11.62
C ILE A 36 2.63 11.84 -10.92
N PHE A 37 3.41 11.00 -11.61
CA PHE A 37 4.60 10.39 -11.03
C PHE A 37 5.64 11.41 -10.59
N ILE A 38 5.94 12.41 -11.43
CA ILE A 38 6.89 13.49 -11.09
C ILE A 38 6.39 14.27 -9.87
N SER A 39 5.09 14.59 -9.81
CA SER A 39 4.53 15.32 -8.66
C SER A 39 4.67 14.52 -7.35
N LEU A 40 4.38 13.22 -7.38
CA LEU A 40 4.52 12.33 -6.24
C LEU A 40 6.00 12.12 -5.87
N TYR A 41 6.89 12.07 -6.85
CA TYR A 41 8.33 11.98 -6.64
C TYR A 41 8.87 13.21 -5.91
N LEU A 42 8.48 14.41 -6.34
CA LEU A 42 8.89 15.66 -5.68
C LEU A 42 8.34 15.73 -4.25
N LEU A 43 7.07 15.36 -4.04
CA LEU A 43 6.49 15.28 -2.70
C LEU A 43 7.24 14.29 -1.80
N SER A 44 7.58 13.12 -2.34
CA SER A 44 8.29 12.07 -1.62
C SER A 44 9.73 12.46 -1.29
N TYR A 45 10.42 13.09 -2.23
CA TYR A 45 11.77 13.64 -2.02
C TYR A 45 11.74 14.71 -0.94
N TRP A 46 10.75 15.61 -0.97
CA TRP A 46 10.53 16.59 0.09
C TRP A 46 10.30 15.92 1.44
N MET A 47 9.41 14.91 1.53
CA MET A 47 9.18 14.17 2.77
C MET A 47 10.47 13.53 3.31
N ILE A 48 11.23 12.83 2.47
CA ILE A 48 12.48 12.18 2.89
C ILE A 48 13.51 13.23 3.34
N SER A 49 13.58 14.38 2.66
CA SER A 49 14.49 15.47 3.04
C SER A 49 14.20 16.04 4.43
N LEU A 50 12.96 15.95 4.93
CA LEU A 50 12.59 16.38 6.29
C LEU A 50 13.03 15.39 7.38
N PHE A 51 13.09 14.10 7.07
CA PHE A 51 13.46 13.07 8.03
C PHE A 51 14.98 12.81 8.05
N LYS A 52 15.63 12.94 6.90
CA LYS A 52 17.07 12.75 6.70
C LYS A 52 17.91 13.54 7.71
N SER A 53 18.87 12.86 8.35
CA SER A 53 19.83 13.49 9.27
C SER A 53 20.72 14.54 8.58
N LYS A 54 20.92 15.68 9.26
CA LYS A 54 21.81 16.75 8.78
C LYS A 54 23.30 16.37 8.87
N SER A 55 23.69 15.45 9.76
CA SER A 55 25.09 15.02 9.88
C SER A 55 25.55 14.14 8.71
N GLU A 56 24.65 13.42 8.04
CA GLU A 56 24.95 12.69 6.79
C GLU A 56 25.01 13.64 5.57
N SER A 57 24.59 14.91 5.72
CA SER A 57 24.81 15.96 4.71
C SER A 57 26.09 16.78 4.92
N ASP A 58 26.79 16.59 6.05
CA ASP A 58 28.10 17.21 6.29
C ASP A 58 29.20 16.44 5.56
N SER A 59 29.20 16.70 4.25
CA SER A 59 30.18 16.50 3.19
C SER A 59 31.66 16.85 3.48
N LEU A 60 32.04 17.13 4.74
CA LEU A 60 33.38 17.64 5.08
C LEU A 60 34.41 16.55 5.44
N TYR A 61 33.97 15.31 5.68
CA TYR A 61 34.81 14.18 6.12
C TYR A 61 34.47 12.85 5.42
N ALA A 62 33.80 12.89 4.27
CA ALA A 62 33.53 11.72 3.43
C ALA A 62 34.29 11.83 2.10
N GLY A 63 34.53 10.69 1.43
CA GLY A 63 35.01 10.70 0.04
C GLY A 63 33.89 11.11 -0.93
N ASP A 64 34.27 11.73 -2.06
CA ASP A 64 33.32 12.16 -3.12
C ASP A 64 32.43 10.98 -3.60
N GLU A 65 33.00 9.77 -3.67
CA GLU A 65 32.27 8.56 -4.06
C GLU A 65 31.13 8.18 -3.09
N ASP A 66 31.34 8.30 -1.77
CA ASP A 66 30.34 7.95 -0.76
C ASP A 66 29.14 8.90 -0.82
N TYR A 67 29.40 10.17 -1.17
CA TYR A 67 28.36 11.17 -1.37
C TYR A 67 27.46 10.83 -2.58
N PHE A 68 28.04 10.40 -3.70
CA PHE A 68 27.27 9.99 -4.87
C PHE A 68 26.42 8.74 -4.60
N VAL A 69 27.00 7.72 -3.95
CA VAL A 69 26.29 6.50 -3.55
C VAL A 69 25.07 6.84 -2.70
N TYR A 70 25.26 7.70 -1.70
CA TYR A 70 24.19 8.17 -0.84
C TYR A 70 23.06 8.84 -1.63
N ARG A 71 23.38 9.75 -2.56
CA ARG A 71 22.37 10.48 -3.34
C ARG A 71 21.54 9.55 -4.22
N ILE A 72 22.20 8.60 -4.89
CA ILE A 72 21.52 7.63 -5.75
C ILE A 72 20.56 6.78 -4.91
N SER A 73 21.01 6.26 -3.77
CA SER A 73 20.15 5.49 -2.86
C SER A 73 18.98 6.32 -2.32
N ALA A 74 19.19 7.61 -2.02
CA ALA A 74 18.10 8.51 -1.61
C ALA A 74 17.08 8.78 -2.73
N TRP A 75 17.52 8.91 -3.99
CA TRP A 75 16.62 9.03 -5.15
C TRP A 75 15.79 7.78 -5.36
N ILE A 76 16.39 6.60 -5.20
CA ILE A 76 15.69 5.31 -5.25
C ILE A 76 14.63 5.22 -4.15
N CYS A 77 14.97 5.59 -2.91
CA CYS A 77 14.02 5.62 -1.81
C CYS A 77 12.86 6.60 -2.09
N SER A 78 13.16 7.75 -2.68
CA SER A 78 12.15 8.76 -3.06
C SER A 78 11.19 8.22 -4.12
N ALA A 79 11.71 7.50 -5.12
CA ALA A 79 10.88 6.84 -6.12
C ALA A 79 9.99 5.74 -5.49
N SER A 80 10.55 4.92 -4.59
CA SER A 80 9.79 3.90 -3.88
C SER A 80 8.66 4.47 -3.02
N LEU A 81 8.93 5.56 -2.30
CA LEU A 81 7.93 6.24 -1.49
C LEU A 81 6.83 6.85 -2.37
N ALA A 82 7.19 7.41 -3.53
CA ALA A 82 6.22 7.95 -4.49
C ALA A 82 5.28 6.87 -5.03
N ILE A 83 5.81 5.68 -5.36
CA ILE A 83 5.01 4.53 -5.78
C ILE A 83 4.08 4.07 -4.65
N SER A 84 4.56 4.11 -3.41
CA SER A 84 3.75 3.73 -2.24
C SER A 84 2.59 4.69 -2.00
N ILE A 85 2.85 6.01 -2.03
CA ILE A 85 1.81 7.04 -1.92
C ILE A 85 0.83 6.93 -3.08
N GLY A 86 1.34 6.71 -4.30
CA GLY A 86 0.53 6.47 -5.49
C GLY A 86 -0.40 5.27 -5.31
N SER A 87 0.10 4.14 -4.80
CA SER A 87 -0.70 2.93 -4.54
C SER A 87 -1.84 3.17 -3.54
N VAL A 88 -1.57 3.89 -2.45
CA VAL A 88 -2.59 4.25 -1.45
C VAL A 88 -3.64 5.19 -2.03
N ALA A 89 -3.22 6.19 -2.81
CA ALA A 89 -4.12 7.19 -3.39
C ALA A 89 -4.91 6.68 -4.60
N LEU A 90 -4.41 5.65 -5.29
CA LEU A 90 -5.02 5.16 -6.52
C LEU A 90 -6.37 4.46 -6.27
N LEU A 91 -6.53 3.78 -5.14
CA LEU A 91 -7.80 3.15 -4.77
C LEU A 91 -8.94 4.17 -4.57
N PRO A 92 -8.82 5.18 -3.68
CA PRO A 92 -9.86 6.21 -3.53
C PRO A 92 -10.06 7.02 -4.81
N PHE A 93 -8.99 7.31 -5.56
CA PHE A 93 -9.11 7.96 -6.87
C PHE A 93 -9.92 7.12 -7.87
N SER A 94 -9.73 5.81 -7.90
CA SER A 94 -10.46 4.90 -8.79
C SER A 94 -11.95 4.86 -8.46
N VAL A 95 -12.30 4.81 -7.17
CA VAL A 95 -13.71 4.84 -6.76
C VAL A 95 -14.34 6.20 -7.10
N LEU A 96 -13.67 7.30 -6.76
CA LEU A 96 -14.14 8.65 -7.04
C LEU A 96 -14.34 8.90 -8.54
N SER A 97 -13.36 8.49 -9.34
CA SER A 97 -13.39 8.65 -10.79
C SER A 97 -14.56 7.88 -11.43
N SER A 98 -14.83 6.66 -10.99
CA SER A 98 -15.94 5.85 -11.51
C SER A 98 -17.32 6.49 -11.29
N GLU A 99 -17.55 7.08 -10.12
CA GLU A 99 -18.81 7.77 -9.80
C GLU A 99 -18.91 9.12 -10.51
N LEU A 100 -17.81 9.86 -10.64
CA LEU A 100 -17.77 11.13 -11.38
C LEU A 100 -18.08 10.95 -12.87
N LEU A 101 -17.55 9.89 -13.49
CA LEU A 101 -17.85 9.58 -14.90
C LEU A 101 -19.30 9.21 -15.11
N HIS A 102 -19.88 8.43 -14.18
CA HIS A 102 -21.28 8.04 -14.27
C HIS A 102 -22.23 9.24 -14.09
N ARG A 103 -21.88 10.18 -13.20
CA ARG A 103 -22.72 11.33 -12.89
C ARG A 103 -22.66 12.46 -13.92
N TYR A 104 -21.50 12.66 -14.55
CA TYR A 104 -21.28 13.75 -15.50
C TYR A 104 -20.71 13.23 -16.83
N PRO A 105 -21.49 12.47 -17.62
CA PRO A 105 -21.01 11.87 -18.86
C PRO A 105 -20.59 12.91 -19.92
N ASP A 106 -21.26 14.07 -19.96
CA ASP A 106 -21.07 15.07 -21.02
C ASP A 106 -20.06 16.18 -20.67
N ASN A 107 -19.43 16.12 -19.49
CA ASN A 107 -18.53 17.20 -19.06
C ASN A 107 -17.13 17.05 -19.71
N TYR A 108 -16.80 17.96 -20.61
CA TYR A 108 -15.50 18.03 -21.28
C TYR A 108 -14.30 17.99 -20.31
N TYR A 109 -14.40 18.65 -19.14
CA TYR A 109 -13.32 18.69 -18.15
C TYR A 109 -13.08 17.36 -17.43
N LEU A 110 -14.01 16.40 -17.51
CA LEU A 110 -13.89 15.08 -16.88
C LEU A 110 -13.53 13.99 -17.89
N GLN A 111 -13.57 14.27 -19.19
CA GLN A 111 -13.30 13.29 -20.26
C GLN A 111 -11.85 12.79 -20.31
N TRP A 112 -10.89 13.51 -19.68
CA TRP A 112 -9.52 13.01 -19.57
C TRP A 112 -9.40 11.80 -18.62
N MET A 113 -10.35 11.66 -17.70
CA MET A 113 -10.38 10.62 -16.67
C MET A 113 -11.03 9.36 -17.23
N SER A 114 -10.38 8.69 -18.18
CA SER A 114 -10.93 7.47 -18.79
C SER A 114 -10.67 6.22 -17.94
N TRP A 115 -11.50 5.18 -18.12
CA TRP A 115 -11.26 3.86 -17.52
C TRP A 115 -9.90 3.28 -17.93
N SER A 116 -9.48 3.51 -19.18
CA SER A 116 -8.16 3.13 -19.70
C SER A 116 -6.99 3.81 -18.96
N LEU A 117 -7.13 5.09 -18.58
CA LEU A 117 -6.12 5.79 -17.78
C LEU A 117 -5.97 5.14 -16.39
N ILE A 118 -7.09 4.85 -15.73
CA ILE A 118 -7.10 4.21 -14.40
C ILE A 118 -6.45 2.84 -14.47
N ASN A 119 -6.78 2.02 -15.48
CA ASN A 119 -6.15 0.72 -15.68
C ASN A 119 -4.64 0.86 -15.91
N SER A 120 -4.19 1.79 -16.75
CA SER A 120 -2.76 2.05 -16.95
C SER A 120 -2.06 2.47 -15.66
N LEU A 121 -2.66 3.34 -14.84
CA LEU A 121 -2.10 3.72 -13.53
C LEU A 121 -1.92 2.51 -12.62
N TRP A 122 -2.91 1.61 -12.54
CA TRP A 122 -2.79 0.37 -11.77
C TRP A 122 -1.66 -0.53 -12.28
N ASN A 123 -1.53 -0.70 -13.60
CA ASN A 123 -0.44 -1.48 -14.21
C ASN A 123 0.93 -0.87 -13.88
N TYR A 124 1.07 0.46 -13.97
CA TYR A 124 2.32 1.14 -13.62
C TYR A 124 2.65 1.01 -12.14
N VAL A 125 1.68 1.28 -11.25
CA VAL A 125 1.90 1.17 -9.81
C VAL A 125 2.30 -0.26 -9.43
N PHE A 126 1.63 -1.27 -9.98
CA PHE A 126 1.94 -2.67 -9.72
C PHE A 126 3.32 -3.09 -10.26
N ALA A 127 3.65 -2.71 -11.50
CA ALA A 127 4.94 -3.02 -12.09
C ALA A 127 6.08 -2.33 -11.32
N LEU A 128 5.92 -1.04 -11.02
CA LEU A 128 6.90 -0.24 -10.30
C LEU A 128 7.03 -0.67 -8.84
N SER A 129 5.96 -1.11 -8.17
CA SER A 129 6.05 -1.61 -6.80
C SER A 129 6.85 -2.90 -6.72
N ASN A 130 6.65 -3.82 -7.68
CA ASN A 130 7.42 -5.06 -7.75
C ASN A 130 8.89 -4.79 -8.10
N LEU A 131 9.13 -3.92 -9.08
CA LEU A 131 10.48 -3.49 -9.44
C LEU A 131 11.19 -2.84 -8.23
N SER A 132 10.51 -1.96 -7.50
CA SER A 132 11.09 -1.28 -6.34
C SER A 132 11.41 -2.25 -5.21
N LEU A 133 10.47 -3.14 -4.88
CA LEU A 133 10.59 -4.06 -3.75
C LEU A 133 11.67 -5.12 -3.96
N PHE A 134 11.74 -5.73 -5.15
CA PHE A 134 12.67 -6.85 -5.40
C PHE A 134 14.02 -6.42 -5.97
N VAL A 135 14.10 -5.26 -6.64
CA VAL A 135 15.33 -4.83 -7.32
C VAL A 135 15.88 -3.56 -6.69
N LEU A 136 15.11 -2.46 -6.68
CA LEU A 136 15.67 -1.15 -6.36
C LEU A 136 16.05 -0.98 -4.88
N LEU A 137 15.20 -1.41 -3.94
CA LEU A 137 15.45 -1.26 -2.50
C LEU A 137 16.55 -2.20 -1.96
N PRO A 138 16.62 -3.50 -2.35
CA PRO A 138 17.76 -4.33 -2.01
C PRO A 138 19.06 -3.79 -2.59
N PHE A 139 19.01 -3.32 -3.84
CA PHE A 139 20.16 -2.66 -4.47
C PHE A 139 20.63 -1.44 -3.68
N SER A 140 19.72 -0.54 -3.27
CA SER A 140 20.10 0.67 -2.53
C SER A 140 20.71 0.35 -1.16
N TYR A 141 20.24 -0.71 -0.50
CA TYR A 141 20.82 -1.19 0.76
C TYR A 141 22.25 -1.69 0.56
N PHE A 142 22.47 -2.62 -0.37
CA PHE A 142 23.81 -3.15 -0.63
C PHE A 142 24.74 -2.09 -1.21
N PHE A 143 24.23 -1.11 -1.94
CA PHE A 143 25.04 -0.03 -2.50
C PHE A 143 25.65 0.89 -1.46
N ILE A 144 24.94 1.12 -0.36
CA ILE A 144 25.49 1.87 0.77
C ILE A 144 26.57 1.06 1.50
N GLU A 145 26.41 -0.25 1.58
CA GLU A 145 27.37 -1.13 2.27
C GLU A 145 28.59 -1.51 1.41
N SER A 146 28.49 -1.40 0.09
CA SER A 146 29.54 -1.83 -0.85
C SER A 146 30.82 -0.99 -0.74
N GLN A 147 31.96 -1.67 -0.77
CA GLN A 147 33.30 -1.06 -0.69
C GLN A 147 34.07 -1.12 -2.03
N GLY A 148 33.64 -1.98 -2.95
CA GLY A 148 34.25 -2.27 -4.24
C GLY A 148 35.22 -3.46 -4.18
N PHE A 149 35.14 -4.37 -5.17
CA PHE A 149 35.99 -5.58 -5.23
C PHE A 149 37.50 -5.31 -5.39
N SER A 150 37.92 -4.10 -5.81
CA SER A 150 39.33 -3.80 -6.06
C SER A 150 39.80 -2.59 -5.26
N LYS A 151 40.84 -2.80 -4.45
CA LYS A 151 41.43 -1.80 -3.56
C LYS A 151 42.23 -0.69 -4.29
N ASN A 152 42.43 -0.80 -5.60
CA ASN A 152 43.43 0.00 -6.33
C ASN A 152 42.91 0.72 -7.58
N LYS A 153 41.59 0.79 -7.80
CA LYS A 153 40.99 1.63 -8.85
C LYS A 153 39.74 2.31 -8.31
N ASN A 154 39.87 3.61 -8.07
CA ASN A 154 38.78 4.50 -7.66
C ASN A 154 37.69 4.46 -8.74
N GLY A 155 36.46 4.20 -8.34
CA GLY A 155 35.36 4.08 -9.29
C GLY A 155 34.09 3.54 -8.67
N ILE A 156 33.05 4.38 -8.71
CA ILE A 156 31.66 4.03 -8.36
C ILE A 156 31.21 2.75 -9.07
N MET A 157 31.67 2.50 -10.30
CA MET A 157 31.31 1.29 -11.06
C MET A 157 31.75 -0.02 -10.39
N HIS A 158 32.87 -0.05 -9.67
CA HIS A 158 33.28 -1.27 -8.94
C HIS A 158 32.34 -1.59 -7.78
N ARG A 159 31.81 -0.55 -7.12
CA ARG A 159 30.76 -0.71 -6.10
C ARG A 159 29.46 -1.20 -6.74
N VAL A 160 29.07 -0.65 -7.89
CA VAL A 160 27.89 -1.12 -8.63
C VAL A 160 28.02 -2.60 -9.06
N TYR A 161 29.20 -3.05 -9.50
CA TYR A 161 29.40 -4.47 -9.82
C TYR A 161 29.33 -5.37 -8.59
N GLU A 162 29.86 -4.93 -7.45
CA GLU A 162 29.72 -5.65 -6.17
C GLU A 162 28.26 -5.77 -5.75
N THR A 163 27.51 -4.67 -5.79
CA THR A 163 26.10 -4.70 -5.40
C THR A 163 25.26 -5.56 -6.31
N LEU A 164 25.47 -5.48 -7.63
CA LEU A 164 24.77 -6.30 -8.59
C LEU A 164 25.09 -7.79 -8.38
N ALA A 165 26.35 -8.13 -8.09
CA ALA A 165 26.74 -9.49 -7.76
C ALA A 165 26.07 -9.99 -6.46
N VAL A 166 26.06 -9.17 -5.40
CA VAL A 166 25.39 -9.51 -4.13
C VAL A 166 23.88 -9.63 -4.30
N CYS A 167 23.24 -8.74 -5.07
CA CYS A 167 21.82 -8.81 -5.38
C CYS A 167 21.49 -10.08 -6.18
N ALA A 168 22.30 -10.43 -7.18
CA ALA A 168 22.12 -11.65 -7.96
C ALA A 168 22.25 -12.91 -7.08
N LEU A 169 23.25 -12.95 -6.19
CA LEU A 169 23.39 -14.04 -5.21
C LEU A 169 22.20 -14.11 -4.26
N LEU A 170 21.70 -12.97 -3.77
CA LEU A 170 20.52 -12.94 -2.91
C LEU A 170 19.28 -13.51 -3.64
N ILE A 171 19.08 -13.14 -4.90
CA ILE A 171 17.97 -13.68 -5.72
C ILE A 171 18.11 -15.20 -5.84
N VAL A 172 19.30 -15.71 -6.15
CA VAL A 172 19.57 -17.15 -6.24
C VAL A 172 19.26 -17.84 -4.90
N VAL A 173 19.71 -17.27 -3.78
CA VAL A 173 19.42 -17.83 -2.44
C VAL A 173 17.92 -17.86 -2.15
N ILE A 174 17.19 -16.79 -2.47
CA ILE A 174 15.74 -16.74 -2.28
C ILE A 174 15.04 -17.81 -3.14
N LEU A 175 15.45 -17.98 -4.40
CA LEU A 175 14.91 -19.03 -5.27
C LEU A 175 15.16 -20.42 -4.69
N CYS A 176 16.39 -20.70 -4.22
CA CYS A 176 16.71 -21.96 -3.54
C CYS A 176 15.85 -22.20 -2.30
N LEU A 177 15.60 -21.16 -1.48
CA LEU A 177 14.75 -21.28 -0.29
C LEU A 177 13.30 -21.57 -0.66
N VAL A 178 12.77 -20.90 -1.69
CA VAL A 178 11.41 -21.15 -2.19
C VAL A 178 11.29 -22.58 -2.72
N ASP A 179 12.29 -23.07 -3.43
CA ASP A 179 12.34 -24.46 -3.92
C ASP A 179 12.36 -25.47 -2.77
N ILE A 180 13.10 -25.21 -1.69
CA ILE A 180 13.10 -26.05 -0.48
C ILE A 180 11.70 -26.10 0.14
N VAL A 181 11.01 -24.94 0.26
CA VAL A 181 9.66 -24.88 0.81
C VAL A 181 8.66 -25.61 -0.09
N LEU A 182 8.76 -25.45 -1.41
CA LEU A 182 7.91 -26.14 -2.38
C LEU A 182 8.14 -27.66 -2.36
N ALA A 183 9.39 -28.10 -2.29
CA ALA A 183 9.75 -29.52 -2.16
C ALA A 183 9.18 -30.15 -0.87
N LEU A 184 9.09 -29.37 0.22
CA LEU A 184 8.49 -29.81 1.48
C LEU A 184 6.96 -29.96 1.39
N ILE A 185 6.30 -29.10 0.58
CA ILE A 185 4.84 -29.07 0.43
C ILE A 185 4.35 -30.04 -0.65
N SER A 186 5.14 -30.27 -1.69
CA SER A 186 4.76 -31.09 -2.85
C SER A 186 5.93 -31.98 -3.26
N SER A 187 5.71 -33.30 -3.28
CA SER A 187 6.73 -34.33 -3.52
C SER A 187 7.33 -34.38 -4.94
N SER A 188 7.16 -33.33 -5.76
CA SER A 188 7.66 -33.24 -7.12
C SER A 188 8.60 -32.04 -7.27
N VAL A 189 9.90 -32.32 -7.27
CA VAL A 189 10.96 -31.30 -7.41
C VAL A 189 11.40 -31.23 -8.87
N SER A 190 11.52 -30.02 -9.40
CA SER A 190 12.42 -29.75 -10.52
C SER A 190 13.22 -28.47 -10.24
N LEU A 191 14.53 -28.64 -10.09
CA LEU A 191 15.55 -27.62 -9.79
C LEU A 191 15.70 -26.52 -10.86
N ILE A 192 14.96 -26.60 -11.98
CA ILE A 192 15.17 -25.80 -13.18
C ILE A 192 13.82 -25.44 -13.83
N THR A 193 12.92 -24.80 -13.09
CA THR A 193 11.84 -23.99 -13.71
C THR A 193 12.17 -22.49 -13.61
N ILE A 194 13.47 -22.16 -13.73
CA ILE A 194 14.05 -20.82 -13.62
C ILE A 194 13.53 -19.87 -14.73
N THR A 195 13.04 -20.41 -15.85
CA THR A 195 12.52 -19.62 -16.98
C THR A 195 11.04 -19.26 -16.88
N SER A 196 10.30 -19.77 -15.89
CA SER A 196 8.93 -19.32 -15.62
C SER A 196 8.76 -18.93 -14.16
N VAL A 197 9.60 -18.00 -13.69
CA VAL A 197 9.33 -17.28 -12.44
C VAL A 197 7.93 -16.68 -12.57
N ASN A 198 6.96 -17.29 -11.90
CA ASN A 198 5.61 -16.77 -11.83
C ASN A 198 5.65 -15.51 -10.96
N LEU A 199 5.95 -14.37 -11.59
CA LEU A 199 5.78 -13.03 -11.02
C LEU A 199 4.46 -12.89 -10.22
N PRO A 200 3.32 -13.47 -10.66
CA PRO A 200 2.09 -13.46 -9.87
C PRO A 200 2.19 -14.20 -8.52
N LEU A 201 2.96 -15.28 -8.43
CA LEU A 201 3.13 -16.08 -7.21
C LEU A 201 4.02 -15.35 -6.19
N ILE A 202 5.09 -14.71 -6.64
CA ILE A 202 5.93 -13.87 -5.78
C ILE A 202 5.13 -12.68 -5.21
N TYR A 203 4.36 -12.01 -6.07
CA TYR A 203 3.44 -10.95 -5.64
C TYR A 203 2.41 -11.46 -4.63
N SER A 204 1.89 -12.68 -4.82
CA SER A 204 0.92 -13.29 -3.90
C SER A 204 1.49 -13.45 -2.49
N PHE A 205 2.74 -13.88 -2.33
CA PHE A 205 3.36 -14.01 -1.01
C PHE A 205 3.58 -12.65 -0.34
N VAL A 206 4.06 -11.66 -1.09
CA VAL A 206 4.25 -10.29 -0.57
C VAL A 206 2.93 -9.66 -0.18
N SER A 207 1.91 -9.79 -1.03
CA SER A 207 0.56 -9.30 -0.75
C SER A 207 -0.05 -10.02 0.45
N PHE A 208 0.10 -11.35 0.56
CA PHE A 208 -0.36 -12.12 1.72
C PHE A 208 0.31 -11.65 3.02
N ALA A 209 1.64 -11.50 3.02
CA ALA A 209 2.38 -10.99 4.16
C ALA A 209 1.96 -9.54 4.51
N GLY A 210 1.76 -8.69 3.51
CA GLY A 210 1.29 -7.32 3.69
C GLY A 210 -0.14 -7.27 4.27
N VAL A 211 -1.05 -8.12 3.80
CA VAL A 211 -2.42 -8.22 4.34
C VAL A 211 -2.39 -8.71 5.80
N MET A 212 -1.59 -9.73 6.11
CA MET A 212 -1.35 -10.20 7.48
C MET A 212 -0.86 -9.05 8.39
N LEU A 213 0.09 -8.24 7.92
CA LEU A 213 0.60 -7.09 8.65
C LEU A 213 -0.44 -5.98 8.83
N LEU A 214 -1.21 -5.65 7.79
CA LEU A 214 -2.28 -4.66 7.87
C LEU A 214 -3.36 -5.09 8.87
N LEU A 215 -3.80 -6.35 8.82
CA LEU A 215 -4.85 -6.89 9.69
C LEU A 215 -4.43 -6.90 11.16
N LEU A 216 -3.17 -7.21 11.46
CA LEU A 216 -2.65 -7.21 12.84
C LEU A 216 -2.37 -5.80 13.37
N SER A 217 -1.89 -4.89 12.51
CA SER A 217 -1.51 -3.54 12.91
C SER A 217 -2.70 -2.57 13.03
N THR A 218 -3.72 -2.70 12.19
CA THR A 218 -4.92 -1.84 12.21
C THR A 218 -5.61 -1.76 13.59
N PRO A 219 -5.94 -2.87 14.28
CA PRO A 219 -6.59 -2.80 15.59
C PRO A 219 -5.70 -2.15 16.65
N ILE A 220 -4.39 -2.40 16.63
CA ILE A 220 -3.41 -1.77 17.53
C ILE A 220 -3.36 -0.25 17.28
N GLY A 221 -3.38 0.15 16.01
CA GLY A 221 -3.42 1.56 15.62
C GLY A 221 -4.69 2.26 16.06
N PHE A 222 -5.85 1.65 15.82
CA PHE A 222 -7.15 2.14 16.28
C PHE A 222 -7.14 2.39 17.79
N ALA A 223 -6.67 1.40 18.55
CA ALA A 223 -6.49 1.48 19.99
C ALA A 223 -5.65 2.70 20.42
N LYS A 224 -4.55 2.97 19.71
CA LYS A 224 -3.67 4.10 20.01
C LYS A 224 -4.26 5.45 19.66
N ILE A 225 -4.90 5.58 18.50
CA ILE A 225 -5.57 6.82 18.11
C ILE A 225 -6.69 7.14 19.11
N PHE A 226 -7.47 6.14 19.51
CA PHE A 226 -8.53 6.31 20.50
C PHE A 226 -7.98 6.82 21.84
N THR A 227 -6.86 6.26 22.32
CA THR A 227 -6.21 6.76 23.56
C THR A 227 -5.72 8.20 23.43
N LEU A 228 -5.14 8.58 22.28
CA LEU A 228 -4.67 9.95 22.05
C LEU A 228 -5.82 10.96 21.97
N VAL A 229 -6.91 10.61 21.28
CA VAL A 229 -8.11 11.44 21.21
C VAL A 229 -8.75 11.58 22.59
N GLY A 230 -8.82 10.49 23.36
CA GLY A 230 -9.29 10.51 24.74
C GLY A 230 -8.49 11.48 25.61
N GLU A 231 -7.15 11.42 25.57
CA GLU A 231 -6.27 12.34 26.31
C GLU A 231 -6.49 13.80 25.90
N MET A 232 -6.63 14.09 24.59
CA MET A 232 -6.86 15.46 24.10
C MET A 232 -8.24 16.01 24.51
N THR A 233 -9.27 15.17 24.59
CA THR A 233 -10.61 15.58 25.06
C THR A 233 -10.67 15.83 26.57
N MET A 234 -9.83 15.14 27.36
CA MET A 234 -9.76 15.28 28.82
C MET A 234 -9.07 16.58 29.27
N VAL A 235 -8.24 17.19 28.43
CA VAL A 235 -7.56 18.46 28.73
C VAL A 235 -8.47 19.69 28.50
N GLY A 236 -9.63 19.52 27.85
CA GLY A 236 -10.46 20.62 27.37
C GLY A 236 -11.70 21.04 28.21
N VAL A 237 -12.29 20.20 29.08
CA VAL A 237 -13.55 20.58 29.77
C VAL A 237 -13.78 19.90 31.14
N PHE A 238 -14.51 20.62 32.02
CA PHE A 238 -15.12 20.23 33.31
C PHE A 238 -14.23 20.10 34.56
N PRO A 239 -14.77 20.32 35.79
CA PRO A 239 -14.00 20.26 37.05
C PRO A 239 -13.94 18.86 37.67
N ALA A 240 -12.86 18.58 38.42
CA ALA A 240 -12.42 17.26 38.88
C ALA A 240 -13.39 16.41 39.73
N VAL A 241 -14.53 16.93 40.19
CA VAL A 241 -15.38 16.25 41.20
C VAL A 241 -16.48 15.37 40.58
N LEU A 242 -16.94 15.65 39.35
CA LEU A 242 -17.90 14.79 38.62
C LEU A 242 -17.23 13.62 37.85
N PHE A 243 -15.89 13.51 37.91
CA PHE A 243 -15.08 12.62 37.07
C PHE A 243 -15.27 11.13 37.39
N ARG A 244 -15.46 10.75 38.66
CA ARG A 244 -15.27 9.34 39.07
C ARG A 244 -16.38 8.37 38.62
N TYR A 245 -17.60 8.84 38.38
CA TYR A 245 -18.72 8.02 37.87
C TYR A 245 -18.99 8.23 36.37
N GLN A 246 -18.69 9.42 35.83
CA GLN A 246 -18.87 9.72 34.40
C GLN A 246 -17.78 9.05 33.54
N ASP A 247 -16.55 8.87 34.03
CA ASP A 247 -15.45 8.24 33.28
C ASP A 247 -15.72 6.76 32.98
N VAL A 248 -16.39 6.03 33.88
CA VAL A 248 -16.73 4.61 33.65
C VAL A 248 -17.92 4.49 32.69
N TYR A 249 -18.90 5.40 32.76
CA TYR A 249 -20.09 5.37 31.91
C TYR A 249 -19.85 5.94 30.50
N LYS A 250 -19.04 7.01 30.35
CA LYS A 250 -18.61 7.53 29.04
C LYS A 250 -17.60 6.60 28.36
N ASN A 251 -16.62 6.05 29.09
CA ASN A 251 -15.71 5.07 28.49
C ASN A 251 -16.44 3.76 28.19
N GLY A 252 -17.39 3.35 29.04
CA GLY A 252 -18.24 2.18 28.81
C GLY A 252 -19.15 2.33 27.60
N THR A 253 -19.81 3.48 27.41
CA THR A 253 -20.67 3.74 26.25
C THR A 253 -19.88 3.98 24.96
N SER A 254 -18.70 4.61 25.01
CA SER A 254 -17.81 4.70 23.85
C SER A 254 -17.17 3.36 23.51
N LEU A 255 -16.79 2.55 24.50
CA LEU A 255 -16.30 1.18 24.29
C LEU A 255 -17.41 0.28 23.78
N LEU A 256 -18.66 0.45 24.23
CA LEU A 256 -19.81 -0.29 23.72
C LEU A 256 -20.17 0.17 22.30
N MET A 257 -20.05 1.46 21.98
CA MET A 257 -20.26 1.98 20.63
C MET A 257 -19.11 1.60 19.67
N VAL A 258 -17.87 1.58 20.15
CA VAL A 258 -16.71 1.03 19.45
C VAL A 258 -16.86 -0.47 19.30
N LEU A 259 -17.24 -1.22 20.33
CA LEU A 259 -17.53 -2.65 20.28
C LEU A 259 -18.70 -2.92 19.32
N ILE A 260 -19.76 -2.10 19.29
CA ILE A 260 -20.88 -2.22 18.36
C ILE A 260 -20.45 -1.82 16.94
N ASN A 261 -19.62 -0.80 16.74
CA ASN A 261 -19.09 -0.43 15.43
C ASN A 261 -18.06 -1.44 14.92
N THR A 262 -17.29 -2.04 15.82
CA THR A 262 -16.33 -3.13 15.59
C THR A 262 -17.06 -4.44 15.37
N LEU A 263 -18.15 -4.72 16.08
CA LEU A 263 -19.05 -5.86 15.84
C LEU A 263 -19.82 -5.65 14.53
N LYS A 264 -20.20 -4.42 14.16
CA LYS A 264 -20.71 -4.09 12.82
C LYS A 264 -19.66 -4.26 11.73
N LEU A 265 -18.36 -4.05 12.05
CA LEU A 265 -17.23 -4.30 11.15
C LEU A 265 -16.90 -5.81 11.04
N VAL A 266 -16.93 -6.54 12.16
CA VAL A 266 -16.57 -7.97 12.31
C VAL A 266 -17.71 -8.88 11.84
N PHE A 267 -18.96 -8.54 12.16
CA PHE A 267 -20.17 -9.13 11.59
C PHE A 267 -20.67 -8.31 10.40
N GLY A 268 -19.76 -7.74 9.60
CA GLY A 268 -20.11 -7.05 8.37
C GLY A 268 -21.25 -7.80 7.69
N TYR A 269 -22.37 -7.12 7.48
CA TYR A 269 -23.59 -7.66 6.85
C TYR A 269 -23.33 -8.27 5.44
N ARG A 270 -22.07 -8.28 4.96
CA ARG A 270 -21.58 -8.80 3.68
C ARG A 270 -21.09 -10.26 3.72
N SER A 271 -21.02 -10.96 4.88
CA SER A 271 -20.59 -12.37 4.94
C SER A 271 -21.65 -13.39 4.46
N LEU A 272 -22.29 -13.12 3.32
CA LEU A 272 -22.87 -14.17 2.48
C LEU A 272 -22.70 -13.78 1.01
N PRO A 273 -22.01 -14.60 0.19
CA PRO A 273 -21.95 -14.38 -1.23
C PRO A 273 -23.34 -14.62 -1.83
N VAL A 274 -23.66 -13.90 -2.90
CA VAL A 274 -24.91 -13.90 -3.70
C VAL A 274 -25.98 -12.86 -3.31
N TYR A 275 -26.36 -12.67 -2.04
CA TYR A 275 -27.43 -11.69 -1.70
C TYR A 275 -26.95 -10.22 -1.66
N ALA A 276 -25.70 -9.97 -1.26
CA ALA A 276 -25.14 -8.62 -1.11
C ALA A 276 -24.90 -7.87 -2.43
N GLN A 277 -24.69 -8.58 -3.55
CA GLN A 277 -24.53 -7.94 -4.87
C GLN A 277 -25.83 -7.24 -5.34
N TYR A 278 -27.00 -7.74 -4.94
CA TYR A 278 -28.29 -7.15 -5.34
C TYR A 278 -28.68 -5.92 -4.48
N MET A 279 -28.37 -5.97 -3.17
CA MET A 279 -28.63 -4.86 -2.23
C MET A 279 -27.64 -3.69 -2.41
N GLU A 280 -26.36 -3.98 -2.70
CA GLU A 280 -25.34 -2.93 -2.84
C GLU A 280 -25.61 -2.02 -4.03
N VAL A 281 -25.94 -2.56 -5.22
CA VAL A 281 -26.28 -1.75 -6.40
C VAL A 281 -27.40 -0.75 -6.07
N HIS A 282 -28.41 -1.18 -5.32
CA HIS A 282 -29.55 -0.32 -4.96
C HIS A 282 -29.22 0.72 -3.88
N THR A 283 -28.32 0.45 -2.92
CA THR A 283 -27.94 1.44 -1.88
C THR A 283 -26.82 2.37 -2.31
N ARG A 284 -25.91 1.92 -3.19
CA ARG A 284 -24.83 2.75 -3.75
C ARG A 284 -25.36 3.87 -4.62
N HIS A 285 -26.42 3.61 -5.40
CA HIS A 285 -27.13 4.65 -6.14
C HIS A 285 -27.94 5.62 -5.26
N SER A 286 -28.28 5.24 -4.02
CA SER A 286 -29.04 6.10 -3.08
C SER A 286 -28.15 7.09 -2.30
N LEU A 287 -26.91 6.71 -1.99
CA LEU A 287 -25.91 7.59 -1.32
C LEU A 287 -24.92 8.26 -2.31
N GLY A 288 -24.58 7.58 -3.41
CA GLY A 288 -23.67 8.00 -4.48
C GLY A 288 -22.34 8.57 -3.97
N LEU A 289 -21.94 9.72 -4.53
CA LEU A 289 -20.74 10.47 -4.17
C LEU A 289 -20.50 10.64 -2.65
N VAL A 290 -21.52 10.79 -1.79
CA VAL A 290 -21.30 10.86 -0.33
C VAL A 290 -20.77 9.53 0.19
N GLY A 291 -21.34 8.41 -0.28
CA GLY A 291 -20.83 7.08 -0.01
C GLY A 291 -19.39 6.89 -0.48
N VAL A 292 -19.05 7.39 -1.67
CA VAL A 292 -17.70 7.31 -2.25
C VAL A 292 -16.68 8.13 -1.46
N VAL A 293 -17.06 9.32 -0.98
CA VAL A 293 -16.20 10.13 -0.10
C VAL A 293 -15.96 9.41 1.22
N ILE A 294 -16.99 8.79 1.80
CA ILE A 294 -16.86 7.99 3.02
C ILE A 294 -15.94 6.79 2.79
N GLU A 295 -16.12 6.04 1.70
CA GLU A 295 -15.27 4.92 1.29
C GLU A 295 -13.80 5.35 1.17
N SER A 296 -13.56 6.50 0.51
CA SER A 296 -12.22 7.08 0.36
C SER A 296 -11.58 7.47 1.69
N ILE A 297 -12.36 8.07 2.60
CA ILE A 297 -11.90 8.42 3.95
C ILE A 297 -11.56 7.16 4.76
N ILE A 298 -12.41 6.13 4.68
CA ILE A 298 -12.18 4.85 5.36
C ILE A 298 -10.88 4.20 4.88
N ILE A 299 -10.62 4.19 3.57
CA ILE A 299 -9.39 3.63 3.01
C ILE A 299 -8.15 4.35 3.55
N MET A 300 -8.14 5.69 3.51
CA MET A 300 -7.03 6.47 4.06
C MET A 300 -6.88 6.27 5.57
N TYR A 301 -8.00 6.15 6.30
CA TYR A 301 -8.01 5.89 7.73
C TYR A 301 -7.42 4.51 8.08
N VAL A 302 -7.75 3.46 7.32
CA VAL A 302 -7.17 2.12 7.49
C VAL A 302 -5.65 2.13 7.24
N MET A 303 -5.19 2.86 6.22
CA MET A 303 -3.74 3.02 5.98
C MET A 303 -3.05 3.77 7.12
N ALA A 304 -3.64 4.86 7.60
CA ALA A 304 -3.04 5.65 8.69
C ALA A 304 -2.99 4.87 10.00
N THR A 305 -4.08 4.18 10.36
CA THR A 305 -4.16 3.35 11.57
C THR A 305 -3.19 2.17 11.51
N SER A 306 -3.10 1.46 10.39
CA SER A 306 -2.15 0.36 10.23
C SER A 306 -0.69 0.83 10.37
N LEU A 307 -0.31 1.96 9.76
CA LEU A 307 1.03 2.53 9.95
C LEU A 307 1.29 2.89 11.43
N ILE A 308 0.36 3.58 12.09
CA ILE A 308 0.50 3.95 13.51
C ILE A 308 0.62 2.70 14.39
N GLY A 309 -0.18 1.67 14.11
CA GLY A 309 -0.17 0.40 14.84
C GLY A 309 1.14 -0.36 14.65
N PHE A 310 1.64 -0.43 13.41
CA PHE A 310 2.89 -1.10 13.07
C PHE A 310 4.08 -0.46 13.81
N TYR A 311 4.20 0.87 13.78
CA TYR A 311 5.26 1.59 14.53
C TYR A 311 5.04 1.63 16.05
N SER A 312 3.91 1.15 16.55
CA SER A 312 3.63 1.06 17.99
C SER A 312 4.12 -0.26 18.61
N VAL A 313 4.44 -1.26 17.80
CA VAL A 313 4.99 -2.54 18.25
C VAL A 313 6.39 -2.31 18.84
N PRO A 314 6.71 -2.87 20.04
CA PRO A 314 7.94 -2.55 20.77
C PRO A 314 9.22 -2.85 19.97
N PHE A 315 9.23 -3.92 19.18
CA PHE A 315 10.37 -4.29 18.33
C PHE A 315 10.59 -3.31 17.16
N ILE A 316 9.51 -2.75 16.62
CA ILE A 316 9.51 -1.90 15.42
C ILE A 316 9.65 -0.41 15.78
N ARG A 317 9.44 -0.04 17.05
CA ARG A 317 9.52 1.34 17.52
C ARG A 317 10.87 2.01 17.23
N THR A 318 11.95 1.23 17.17
CA THR A 318 13.30 1.71 16.82
C THR A 318 13.39 2.19 15.37
N LEU A 319 12.55 1.66 14.48
CA LEU A 319 12.50 2.06 13.06
C LEU A 319 11.68 3.33 12.83
N ARG A 320 11.01 3.89 13.85
CA ARG A 320 10.16 5.07 13.71
C ARG A 320 10.99 6.26 13.20
N PRO A 321 10.62 6.87 12.05
CA PRO A 321 11.36 8.00 11.53
C PRO A 321 11.26 9.21 12.48
N HIS A 322 12.40 9.81 12.80
CA HIS A 322 12.51 11.05 13.57
C HIS A 322 13.03 12.17 12.67
N ARG A 323 12.45 13.37 12.80
CA ARG A 323 12.87 14.53 12.02
C ARG A 323 14.37 14.79 12.22
N ALA A 324 15.08 14.97 11.10
CA ALA A 324 16.50 15.26 11.05
C ALA A 324 17.44 14.29 11.80
N ARG A 325 17.03 13.03 12.02
CA ARG A 325 17.83 12.04 12.77
C ARG A 325 17.80 10.62 12.20
N THR A 326 17.16 10.38 11.06
CA THR A 326 17.14 9.03 10.45
C THR A 326 18.33 8.82 9.53
N SER A 327 19.02 7.69 9.70
CA SER A 327 20.02 7.20 8.75
C SER A 327 19.38 6.68 7.46
N LEU A 328 20.14 6.67 6.37
CA LEU A 328 19.64 6.20 5.08
C LEU A 328 19.15 4.74 5.13
N THR A 329 19.85 3.85 5.86
CA THR A 329 19.43 2.45 6.03
C THR A 329 18.04 2.33 6.66
N VAL A 330 17.74 3.16 7.67
CA VAL A 330 16.40 3.20 8.30
C VAL A 330 15.37 3.77 7.33
N ILE A 331 15.74 4.73 6.47
CA ILE A 331 14.86 5.24 5.41
C ILE A 331 14.52 4.13 4.40
N ILE A 332 15.50 3.33 3.96
CA ILE A 332 15.26 2.20 3.04
C ILE A 332 14.27 1.21 3.66
N ILE A 333 14.52 0.79 4.90
CA ILE A 333 13.66 -0.17 5.60
C ILE A 333 12.23 0.38 5.72
N ASN A 334 12.07 1.65 6.11
CA ASN A 334 10.76 2.28 6.20
C ASN A 334 10.07 2.40 4.82
N CYS A 335 10.80 2.70 3.75
CA CYS A 335 10.24 2.70 2.39
C CYS A 335 9.77 1.30 1.97
N SER A 336 10.53 0.25 2.28
CA SER A 336 10.13 -1.14 2.03
C SER A 336 8.85 -1.51 2.78
N ILE A 337 8.76 -1.15 4.07
CA ILE A 337 7.58 -1.43 4.90
C ILE A 337 6.35 -0.72 4.36
N VAL A 338 6.45 0.58 4.07
CA VAL A 338 5.34 1.38 3.55
C VAL A 338 4.91 0.86 2.18
N LEU A 339 5.86 0.45 1.32
CA LEU A 339 5.56 -0.13 0.01
C LEU A 339 4.80 -1.46 0.14
N VAL A 340 5.26 -2.38 1.00
CA VAL A 340 4.57 -3.65 1.28
C VAL A 340 3.14 -3.41 1.77
N LEU A 341 2.96 -2.52 2.76
CA LEU A 341 1.63 -2.19 3.30
C LEU A 341 0.74 -1.54 2.24
N SER A 342 1.27 -0.62 1.42
CA SER A 342 0.50 0.03 0.35
C SER A 342 0.04 -0.95 -0.73
N SER A 343 0.90 -1.88 -1.15
CA SER A 343 0.58 -2.90 -2.17
C SER A 343 -0.48 -3.91 -1.72
N ALA A 344 -0.60 -4.14 -0.41
CA ALA A 344 -1.57 -5.06 0.17
C ALA A 344 -2.94 -4.41 0.45
N LEU A 345 -3.02 -3.09 0.49
CA LEU A 345 -4.23 -2.34 0.82
C LEU A 345 -5.39 -2.57 -0.18
N PRO A 346 -5.19 -2.63 -1.51
CA PRO A 346 -6.26 -2.93 -2.46
C PRO A 346 -6.84 -4.34 -2.27
N VAL A 347 -5.97 -5.30 -1.97
CA VAL A 347 -6.35 -6.70 -1.69
C VAL A 347 -7.12 -6.78 -0.38
N LEU A 348 -6.68 -6.05 0.64
CA LEU A 348 -7.37 -5.93 1.92
C LEU A 348 -8.79 -5.33 1.73
N ALA A 349 -8.89 -4.23 0.99
CA ALA A 349 -10.15 -3.52 0.78
C ALA A 349 -11.19 -4.40 0.06
N ASN A 350 -10.75 -5.19 -0.93
CA ASN A 350 -11.61 -6.15 -1.62
C ASN A 350 -11.98 -7.36 -0.73
N THR A 351 -11.04 -7.90 0.06
CA THR A 351 -11.30 -9.07 0.91
C THR A 351 -12.22 -8.79 2.10
N ILE A 352 -12.10 -7.60 2.71
CA ILE A 352 -13.02 -7.12 3.75
C ILE A 352 -14.36 -6.66 3.11
N GLY A 353 -14.35 -6.32 1.82
CA GLY A 353 -15.52 -5.81 1.11
C GLY A 353 -15.84 -4.35 1.42
N ILE A 354 -14.80 -3.56 1.71
CA ILE A 354 -14.84 -2.10 1.86
C ILE A 354 -15.18 -1.44 0.52
N THR A 355 -14.63 -2.00 -0.57
CA THR A 355 -14.81 -1.49 -1.94
C THR A 355 -15.41 -2.56 -2.85
N SER A 356 -16.35 -2.17 -3.72
CA SER A 356 -16.94 -3.06 -4.74
C SER A 356 -16.46 -2.80 -6.17
N PHE A 357 -15.64 -1.77 -6.40
CA PHE A 357 -15.11 -1.45 -7.73
C PHE A 357 -13.91 -2.34 -8.08
N ASP A 358 -14.22 -3.58 -8.47
CA ASP A 358 -13.26 -4.66 -8.78
C ASP A 358 -12.47 -4.42 -10.08
N LEU A 359 -11.66 -3.35 -10.11
CA LEU A 359 -10.62 -3.15 -11.15
C LEU A 359 -9.55 -4.23 -11.12
N LEU A 360 -9.40 -4.92 -9.99
CA LEU A 360 -8.49 -6.04 -9.85
C LEU A 360 -8.96 -7.28 -10.61
N GLY A 361 -10.20 -7.37 -11.13
CA GLY A 361 -10.68 -8.57 -11.84
C GLY A 361 -9.80 -9.05 -13.01
N ALA A 362 -9.05 -8.16 -13.66
CA ALA A 362 -8.06 -8.52 -14.70
C ALA A 362 -6.71 -9.04 -14.14
N TYR A 363 -6.42 -8.79 -12.87
CA TYR A 363 -5.17 -9.11 -12.18
C TYR A 363 -5.35 -10.09 -11.01
N SER A 364 -6.59 -10.26 -10.55
CA SER A 364 -7.08 -11.26 -9.60
C SER A 364 -7.31 -12.61 -10.29
N SER A 365 -6.59 -12.89 -11.37
CA SER A 365 -6.41 -14.25 -11.89
C SER A 365 -5.75 -15.18 -10.85
N LEU A 366 -5.40 -14.65 -9.67
CA LEU A 366 -5.26 -15.39 -8.44
C LEU A 366 -6.61 -16.04 -8.06
N LYS A 367 -6.96 -17.14 -8.73
CA LYS A 367 -8.03 -18.10 -8.37
C LYS A 367 -8.02 -18.48 -6.87
N TRP A 368 -6.92 -18.23 -6.18
CA TRP A 368 -6.74 -18.45 -4.75
C TRP A 368 -7.52 -17.47 -3.85
N LEU A 369 -7.70 -16.21 -4.25
CA LEU A 369 -8.43 -15.20 -3.45
C LEU A 369 -9.95 -15.47 -3.36
N ASN A 370 -10.48 -16.22 -4.33
CA ASN A 370 -11.87 -16.68 -4.32
C ASN A 370 -12.06 -17.95 -3.46
N ASN A 371 -11.02 -18.42 -2.76
CA ASN A 371 -11.19 -19.50 -1.82
C ASN A 371 -11.87 -18.95 -0.56
N PHE A 372 -13.15 -19.29 -0.39
CA PHE A 372 -13.96 -18.91 0.76
C PHE A 372 -13.24 -19.14 2.10
N LYS A 373 -12.44 -20.22 2.20
CA LYS A 373 -11.68 -20.57 3.40
C LYS A 373 -10.60 -19.53 3.75
N LEU A 374 -9.96 -18.92 2.75
CA LEU A 374 -8.93 -17.90 2.93
C LEU A 374 -9.56 -16.58 3.39
N VAL A 375 -10.63 -16.14 2.72
CA VAL A 375 -11.37 -14.94 3.12
C VAL A 375 -11.90 -15.08 4.55
N LEU A 376 -12.46 -16.25 4.89
CA LEU A 376 -12.88 -16.57 6.24
C LEU A 376 -11.71 -16.51 7.23
N MET A 377 -10.54 -17.03 6.88
CA MET A 377 -9.35 -16.98 7.73
C MET A 377 -8.87 -15.55 7.98
N TYR A 378 -8.79 -14.68 6.95
CA TYR A 378 -8.46 -13.26 7.10
C TYR A 378 -9.44 -12.57 8.06
N ASN A 379 -10.74 -12.78 7.86
CA ASN A 379 -11.79 -12.17 8.69
C ASN A 379 -11.74 -12.67 10.14
N MET A 380 -11.50 -13.97 10.34
CA MET A 380 -11.33 -14.54 11.68
C MET A 380 -10.07 -14.02 12.38
N LEU A 381 -8.96 -13.89 11.66
CA LEU A 381 -7.71 -13.32 12.20
C LEU A 381 -7.92 -11.86 12.61
N PHE A 382 -8.58 -11.08 11.77
CA PHE A 382 -8.92 -9.69 12.07
C PHE A 382 -9.81 -9.57 13.31
N ALA A 383 -10.86 -10.40 13.39
CA ALA A 383 -11.77 -10.43 14.51
C ALA A 383 -11.05 -10.83 15.81
N ALA A 384 -10.17 -11.84 15.76
CA ALA A 384 -9.37 -12.27 16.89
C ALA A 384 -8.40 -11.18 17.35
N ALA A 385 -7.63 -10.57 16.44
CA ALA A 385 -6.70 -9.49 16.75
C ALA A 385 -7.42 -8.29 17.37
N THR A 386 -8.59 -7.94 16.83
CA THR A 386 -9.40 -6.84 17.36
C THR A 386 -9.97 -7.17 18.73
N THR A 387 -10.47 -8.39 18.95
CA THR A 387 -10.99 -8.85 20.24
C THR A 387 -9.89 -8.85 21.31
N VAL A 388 -8.71 -9.38 21.00
CA VAL A 388 -7.54 -9.35 21.90
C VAL A 388 -7.13 -7.91 22.21
N CYS A 389 -7.12 -7.03 21.21
CA CYS A 389 -6.79 -5.63 21.39
C CYS A 389 -7.77 -4.94 22.34
N VAL A 390 -9.08 -5.05 22.08
CA VAL A 390 -10.14 -4.48 22.94
C VAL A 390 -10.07 -5.06 24.35
N PHE A 391 -9.94 -6.39 24.47
CA PHE A 391 -9.81 -7.05 25.77
C PHE A 391 -8.60 -6.53 26.54
N SER A 392 -7.43 -6.43 25.89
CA SER A 392 -6.23 -5.88 26.51
C SER A 392 -6.42 -4.44 26.98
N GLN A 393 -7.11 -3.60 26.21
CA GLN A 393 -7.42 -2.23 26.60
C GLN A 393 -8.33 -2.13 27.82
N VAL A 394 -9.30 -3.04 27.96
CA VAL A 394 -10.21 -3.11 29.11
C VAL A 394 -9.51 -3.71 30.33
N THR A 395 -8.69 -4.76 30.15
CA THR A 395 -8.05 -5.47 31.25
C THR A 395 -6.86 -4.71 31.86
N ILE A 396 -6.07 -3.96 31.07
CA ILE A 396 -4.92 -3.19 31.58
C ILE A 396 -5.28 -2.18 32.69
N PRO A 397 -6.31 -1.31 32.55
CA PRO A 397 -6.68 -0.36 33.61
C PRO A 397 -7.24 -1.08 34.83
N VAL A 398 -8.05 -2.13 34.65
CA VAL A 398 -8.60 -2.94 35.75
C VAL A 398 -7.47 -3.63 36.52
N ARG A 399 -6.51 -4.24 35.83
CA ARG A 399 -5.35 -4.89 36.46
C ARG A 399 -4.47 -3.88 37.22
N LYS A 400 -4.27 -2.69 36.67
CA LYS A 400 -3.54 -1.61 37.36
C LYS A 400 -4.25 -1.12 38.63
N GLN A 401 -5.57 -1.14 38.66
CA GLN A 401 -6.36 -0.78 39.85
C GLN A 401 -6.36 -1.89 40.91
N VAL A 402 -6.38 -3.16 40.48
CA VAL A 402 -6.31 -4.32 41.39
C VAL A 402 -4.93 -4.47 42.01
N VAL A 403 -3.85 -4.27 41.26
CA VAL A 403 -2.45 -4.36 41.77
C VAL A 403 -2.07 -3.16 42.68
N ARG A 404 -2.80 -2.05 42.59
CA ARG A 404 -2.60 -0.87 43.46
C ARG A 404 -3.42 -0.92 44.76
N ARG A 405 -4.36 -1.86 44.88
CA ARG A 405 -5.03 -2.19 46.14
C ARG A 405 -4.29 -3.35 46.80
#